data_AF-A0A5C5PYU3-F1
#
_entry.id   AF-A0A5C5PYU3-F1
#
_cell.length_a   1.000
_cell.length_b   1.000
_cell.length_c   1.000
_cell.angle_alpha   90.00
_cell.angle_beta   90.00
_cell.angle_gamma   90.00
#
_symmetry.space_group_name_H-M   'P 1'
#
loop_
_entity.id
_entity.type
_entity.pdbx_description
1 polymer ?
#
loop_
_entity_poly.entity_id
_entity_poly.type
_entity_poly.pdbx_seq_one_letter_code
_entity_poly.pdbx_strand_id
1 'polypeptide(L)'
;MSNIKINIPVEDSWIIQWLAKMLTRRLVRGQDDAQVRQSLIRLLFGLQRMPVVLPNFSLSVGNGHVHIKLASESFDLASFTDDGHTEFLLQYFSKSSHCLQGYEHLTGEARRLAIEDRLENLDSSMAEDDDLYIEDYSAGECVDIAPMGDPS
;
A
#
# COMPACT_ATOMS: atom_id res chain seq x y z
N MET A 1 7.84 11.85 -18.66
CA MET A 1 6.87 10.80 -18.27
C MET A 1 5.61 11.48 -17.78
N SER A 2 4.43 10.97 -18.15
CA SER A 2 3.15 11.55 -17.70
C SER A 2 2.84 11.06 -16.28
N ASN A 3 2.40 11.94 -15.40
CA ASN A 3 1.94 11.55 -14.07
C ASN A 3 0.65 10.74 -14.22
N ILE A 4 0.68 9.48 -13.80
CA ILE A 4 -0.47 8.59 -13.86
C ILE A 4 -1.28 8.78 -12.57
N LYS A 5 -2.57 9.07 -12.72
CA LYS A 5 -3.46 9.28 -11.57
C LYS A 5 -4.20 7.98 -11.26
N ILE A 6 -3.92 7.34 -10.12
CA ILE A 6 -4.67 6.18 -9.65
C ILE A 6 -6.02 6.63 -9.10
N ASN A 7 -7.11 6.01 -9.55
CA ASN A 7 -8.44 6.40 -9.13
C ASN A 7 -8.87 5.62 -7.89
N ILE A 8 -8.63 6.19 -6.69
CA ILE A 8 -9.19 5.69 -5.44
C ILE A 8 -10.50 6.44 -5.16
N PRO A 9 -11.64 5.74 -5.03
CA PRO A 9 -12.91 6.33 -4.64
C PRO A 9 -12.82 7.02 -3.26
N VAL A 10 -13.57 8.10 -3.05
CA VAL A 10 -13.52 8.88 -1.80
C VAL A 10 -13.91 8.01 -0.60
N GLU A 11 -14.86 7.11 -0.79
CA GLU A 11 -15.32 6.11 0.17
C GLU A 11 -14.23 5.13 0.60
N ASP A 12 -13.13 5.02 -0.13
CA ASP A 12 -11.99 4.14 0.15
C ASP A 12 -10.76 4.90 0.65
N SER A 13 -10.83 6.23 0.79
CA SER A 13 -9.72 7.06 1.28
C SER A 13 -9.25 6.69 2.70
N TRP A 14 -10.12 6.07 3.51
CA TRP A 14 -9.78 5.57 4.85
C TRP A 14 -8.72 4.46 4.82
N ILE A 15 -8.61 3.69 3.72
CA ILE A 15 -7.59 2.64 3.55
C ILE A 15 -6.20 3.27 3.56
N ILE A 16 -6.01 4.37 2.84
CA ILE A 16 -4.74 5.11 2.78
C ILE A 16 -4.36 5.63 4.18
N GLN A 17 -5.34 6.17 4.91
CA GLN A 17 -5.12 6.66 6.27
C GLN A 17 -4.73 5.53 7.23
N TRP A 18 -5.33 4.35 7.09
CA TRP A 18 -4.98 3.18 7.90
C TRP A 18 -3.53 2.76 7.64
N LEU A 19 -3.16 2.59 6.38
CA LEU A 19 -1.80 2.20 5.99
C LEU A 19 -0.76 3.21 6.44
N ALA A 20 -1.05 4.52 6.30
CA ALA A 20 -0.15 5.56 6.78
C ALA A 20 0.09 5.49 8.30
N LYS A 21 -0.96 5.22 9.09
CA LYS A 21 -0.85 5.03 10.55
C LYS A 21 -0.05 3.79 10.91
N MET A 22 -0.31 2.68 10.23
CA MET A 22 0.44 1.42 10.39
C MET A 22 1.93 1.63 10.12
N LEU A 23 2.29 2.19 8.96
CA LEU A 23 3.68 2.43 8.59
C LEU A 23 4.38 3.38 9.56
N THR A 24 3.68 4.43 10.01
CA THR A 24 4.23 5.36 11.01
C THR A 24 4.55 4.64 12.32
N ARG A 25 3.69 3.71 12.77
CA ARG A 25 3.96 2.91 13.97
C ARG A 25 5.18 2.02 13.79
N ARG A 26 5.29 1.31 12.66
CA ARG A 26 6.47 0.47 12.35
C ARG A 26 7.75 1.31 12.31
N LEU A 27 7.75 2.44 11.63
CA LEU A 27 8.92 3.33 11.55
C LEU A 27 9.38 3.87 12.91
N VAL A 28 8.47 4.03 13.87
CA VAL A 28 8.79 4.54 15.22
C VAL A 28 9.25 3.42 16.16
N ARG A 29 8.67 2.22 16.04
CA ARG A 29 8.86 1.13 17.02
C ARG A 29 9.72 -0.02 16.53
N GLY A 30 9.77 -0.24 15.22
CA GLY A 30 10.47 -1.35 14.58
C GLY A 30 11.98 -1.22 14.73
N GLN A 31 12.64 -2.36 14.93
CA GLN A 31 14.10 -2.47 14.96
C GLN A 31 14.66 -2.82 13.58
N ASP A 32 14.12 -2.18 12.55
CA ASP A 32 14.48 -2.41 11.15
C ASP A 32 15.90 -1.95 10.85
N ASP A 33 16.54 -2.50 9.83
CA ASP A 33 17.80 -1.94 9.32
C ASP A 33 17.57 -0.62 8.54
N ALA A 34 18.64 0.00 8.07
CA ALA A 34 18.55 1.26 7.33
C ALA A 34 17.83 1.12 5.98
N GLN A 35 18.00 0.00 5.29
CA GLN A 35 17.41 -0.25 3.98
C GLN A 35 15.91 -0.46 4.10
N VAL A 36 15.48 -1.30 5.04
CA VAL A 36 14.06 -1.53 5.36
C VAL A 36 13.37 -0.23 5.73
N ARG A 37 13.95 0.56 6.65
CA ARG A 37 13.39 1.88 7.00
C ARG A 37 13.27 2.80 5.81
N GLN A 38 14.26 2.83 4.91
CA GLN A 38 14.21 3.66 3.71
C GLN A 38 13.03 3.27 2.82
N SER A 39 12.84 1.98 2.55
CA SER A 39 11.71 1.50 1.74
C SER A 39 10.37 1.81 2.42
N LEU A 40 10.24 1.65 3.73
CA LEU A 40 9.03 2.03 4.47
C LEU A 40 8.72 3.53 4.39
N ILE A 41 9.74 4.39 4.46
CA ILE A 41 9.60 5.84 4.27
C ILE A 41 9.13 6.15 2.83
N ARG A 42 9.73 5.51 1.82
CA ARG A 42 9.30 5.65 0.43
C ARG A 42 7.86 5.24 0.24
N LEU A 43 7.41 4.15 0.88
CA LEU A 43 6.01 3.73 0.84
C LEU A 43 5.08 4.79 1.42
N LEU A 44 5.42 5.33 2.58
CA LEU A 44 4.65 6.39 3.22
C LEU A 44 4.56 7.64 2.32
N PHE A 45 5.66 8.01 1.68
CA PHE A 45 5.74 9.08 0.70
C PHE A 45 4.93 8.82 -0.58
N GLY A 46 4.87 7.56 -1.03
CA GLY A 46 4.00 7.14 -2.12
C GLY A 46 2.52 7.28 -1.76
N LEU A 47 2.12 6.80 -0.57
CA LEU A 47 0.75 6.91 -0.08
C LEU A 47 0.29 8.37 0.07
N GLN A 48 1.14 9.25 0.57
CA GLN A 48 0.83 10.69 0.71
C GLN A 48 0.60 11.40 -0.63
N ARG A 49 1.14 10.87 -1.73
CA ARG A 49 1.01 11.45 -3.07
C ARG A 49 -0.19 10.94 -3.84
N MET A 50 -0.87 9.91 -3.33
CA MET A 50 -2.11 9.42 -3.94
C MET A 50 -3.14 10.56 -4.04
N PRO A 51 -3.81 10.73 -5.19
CA PRO A 51 -3.87 9.82 -6.35
C PRO A 51 -2.76 10.01 -7.40
N VAL A 52 -1.85 10.98 -7.25
CA VAL A 52 -0.79 11.29 -8.22
C VAL A 52 0.41 10.39 -7.96
N VAL A 53 0.47 9.22 -8.59
CA VAL A 53 1.61 8.33 -8.42
C VAL A 53 2.77 8.76 -9.30
N LEU A 54 3.96 8.77 -8.70
CA LEU A 54 5.19 9.17 -9.36
C LEU A 54 5.56 8.14 -10.44
N PRO A 55 5.91 8.57 -11.67
CA PRO A 55 6.61 7.68 -12.57
C PRO A 55 7.90 7.22 -11.87
N ASN A 56 8.20 5.93 -11.92
CA ASN A 56 9.31 5.24 -11.25
C ASN A 56 9.10 4.80 -9.79
N PHE A 57 7.87 4.88 -9.26
CA PHE A 57 7.54 4.24 -8.00
C PHE A 57 7.10 2.78 -8.24
N SER A 58 7.73 1.82 -7.56
CA SER A 58 7.35 0.41 -7.59
C SER A 58 7.86 -0.28 -6.34
N LEU A 59 6.99 -0.38 -5.34
CA LEU A 59 7.33 -0.91 -4.03
C LEU A 59 6.22 -1.83 -3.53
N SER A 60 6.60 -3.01 -3.05
CA SER A 60 5.73 -3.90 -2.28
C SER A 60 6.31 -4.13 -0.90
N VAL A 61 5.45 -4.09 0.11
CA VAL A 61 5.78 -4.39 1.50
C VAL A 61 4.68 -5.29 2.05
N GLY A 62 5.08 -6.38 2.69
CA GLY A 62 4.17 -7.29 3.36
C GLY A 62 4.85 -8.06 4.47
N ASN A 63 4.04 -8.81 5.20
CA ASN A 63 4.50 -9.82 6.14
C ASN A 63 3.51 -11.00 6.14
N GLY A 64 4.05 -12.21 6.27
CA GLY A 64 3.29 -13.46 6.12
C GLY A 64 2.57 -13.52 4.77
N HIS A 65 1.24 -13.52 4.83
CA HIS A 65 0.40 -13.71 3.66
C HIS A 65 -0.27 -12.44 3.15
N VAL A 66 -0.01 -11.27 3.74
CA VAL A 66 -0.67 -10.02 3.34
C VAL A 66 0.38 -9.00 2.91
N HIS A 67 0.13 -8.32 1.80
CA HIS A 67 0.98 -7.23 1.36
C HIS A 67 0.19 -6.05 0.81
N ILE A 68 0.87 -4.91 0.79
CA ILE A 68 0.52 -3.77 -0.05
C ILE A 68 1.55 -3.60 -1.15
N LYS A 69 1.08 -3.13 -2.30
CA LYS A 69 1.92 -2.73 -3.41
C LYS A 69 1.47 -1.40 -3.92
N LEU A 70 2.42 -0.52 -4.17
CA LEU A 70 2.19 0.74 -4.85
C LEU A 70 3.17 0.82 -6.02
N ALA A 71 2.62 0.94 -7.22
CA ALA A 71 3.37 1.05 -8.45
C ALA A 71 2.80 2.19 -9.31
N SER A 72 3.53 2.62 -10.34
CA SER A 72 3.10 3.70 -11.23
C SER A 72 1.73 3.51 -11.88
N GLU A 73 1.25 2.27 -11.95
CA GLU A 73 -0.01 1.91 -12.63
C GLU A 73 -1.08 1.38 -11.69
N SER A 74 -0.73 0.95 -10.47
CA SER A 74 -1.66 0.31 -9.55
C SER A 74 -1.34 0.53 -8.07
N PHE A 75 -2.39 0.46 -7.25
CA PHE A 75 -2.31 0.31 -5.81
C PHE A 75 -3.07 -0.96 -5.43
N ASP A 76 -2.37 -1.89 -4.77
CA ASP A 76 -2.85 -3.22 -4.47
C ASP A 76 -2.79 -3.48 -2.96
N LEU A 77 -3.83 -4.11 -2.42
CA LEU A 77 -3.86 -4.78 -1.12
C LEU A 77 -4.23 -6.23 -1.39
N ALA A 78 -3.33 -7.16 -1.10
CA ALA A 78 -3.53 -8.57 -1.42
C ALA A 78 -3.28 -9.46 -0.20
N SER A 79 -4.06 -10.54 -0.08
CA SER A 79 -3.74 -11.68 0.79
C SER A 79 -3.67 -12.97 0.00
N PHE A 80 -2.86 -13.90 0.51
CA PHE A 80 -2.61 -15.20 -0.09
C PHE A 80 -2.93 -16.32 0.90
N THR A 81 -3.21 -17.51 0.39
CA THR A 81 -3.26 -18.74 1.17
C THR A 81 -1.85 -19.26 1.44
N ASP A 82 -1.73 -20.26 2.32
CA ASP A 82 -0.45 -20.90 2.65
C ASP A 82 0.26 -21.53 1.44
N ASP A 83 -0.51 -21.96 0.43
CA ASP A 83 -0.01 -22.51 -0.84
C ASP A 83 0.22 -21.42 -1.92
N GLY A 84 0.09 -20.14 -1.56
CA GLY A 84 0.42 -19.00 -2.41
C GLY A 84 -0.66 -18.60 -3.41
N HIS A 85 -1.87 -19.16 -3.31
CA HIS A 85 -3.00 -18.71 -4.12
C HIS A 85 -3.56 -17.37 -3.61
N THR A 86 -4.02 -16.51 -4.52
CA THR A 86 -4.65 -15.24 -4.15
C THR A 86 -5.98 -15.52 -3.45
N GLU A 87 -6.05 -15.16 -2.18
CA GLU A 87 -7.27 -15.25 -1.37
C GLU A 87 -8.09 -13.96 -1.50
N PHE A 88 -7.40 -12.81 -1.51
CA PHE A 88 -8.00 -11.49 -1.64
C PHE A 88 -7.11 -10.59 -2.48
N LEU A 89 -7.70 -9.78 -3.36
CA LEU A 89 -6.99 -8.69 -4.04
C LEU A 89 -7.92 -7.50 -4.23
N LEU A 90 -7.60 -6.40 -3.56
CA LEU A 90 -8.15 -5.09 -3.86
C LEU A 90 -7.12 -4.31 -4.67
N GLN A 91 -7.48 -3.95 -5.91
CA GLN A 91 -6.57 -3.28 -6.83
C GLN A 91 -7.21 -2.06 -7.47
N TYR A 92 -6.52 -0.93 -7.43
CA TYR A 92 -6.94 0.33 -8.05
C TYR A 92 -6.02 0.69 -9.21
N PHE A 93 -6.59 1.21 -10.29
CA PHE A 93 -5.87 1.57 -11.51
C PHE A 93 -6.12 3.02 -11.91
N SER A 94 -5.36 3.49 -12.90
CA SER A 94 -5.48 4.86 -13.39
C SER A 94 -6.58 5.12 -14.40
N LYS A 95 -7.06 4.07 -15.08
CA LYS A 95 -8.00 4.17 -16.21
C LYS A 95 -9.21 3.24 -16.10
N SER A 96 -9.33 2.46 -15.03
CA SER A 96 -10.45 1.54 -14.82
C SER A 96 -10.96 1.59 -13.40
N SER A 97 -12.15 1.04 -13.20
CA SER A 97 -12.67 0.70 -11.87
C SER A 97 -11.73 -0.26 -11.14
N HIS A 98 -11.81 -0.21 -9.81
CA HIS A 98 -11.09 -1.13 -8.93
C HIS A 98 -11.51 -2.57 -9.18
N CYS A 99 -10.58 -3.51 -9.01
CA CYS A 99 -10.87 -4.94 -8.97
C CYS A 99 -10.87 -5.40 -7.51
N LEU A 100 -11.89 -6.17 -7.12
CA LEU A 100 -11.92 -6.90 -5.86
C LEU A 100 -12.02 -8.39 -6.18
N GLN A 101 -10.89 -9.08 -6.24
CA GLN A 101 -10.86 -10.51 -6.54
C GLN A 101 -11.21 -11.33 -5.29
N GLY A 102 -12.05 -12.36 -5.48
CA GLY A 102 -12.47 -13.30 -4.42
C GLY A 102 -13.73 -12.86 -3.67
N TYR A 103 -14.10 -11.58 -3.78
CA TYR A 103 -15.23 -10.97 -3.08
C TYR A 103 -15.99 -9.97 -3.95
N GLU A 104 -16.01 -10.17 -5.27
CA GLU A 104 -16.58 -9.28 -6.29
C GLU A 104 -18.06 -8.92 -6.02
N HIS A 105 -18.78 -9.79 -5.31
CA HIS A 105 -20.19 -9.66 -4.97
C HIS A 105 -20.45 -8.81 -3.72
N LEU A 106 -19.42 -8.51 -2.91
CA LEU A 106 -19.59 -7.71 -1.69
C LEU A 106 -19.71 -6.22 -2.02
N THR A 107 -20.63 -5.55 -1.32
CA THR A 107 -20.87 -4.11 -1.46
C THR A 107 -21.09 -3.47 -0.10
N GLY A 108 -21.01 -2.14 -0.03
CA GLY A 108 -21.29 -1.37 1.18
C GLY A 108 -20.47 -1.83 2.40
N GLU A 109 -21.15 -2.08 3.51
CA GLU A 109 -20.53 -2.47 4.78
C GLU A 109 -19.81 -3.82 4.70
N ALA A 110 -20.37 -4.81 3.99
CA ALA A 110 -19.72 -6.12 3.87
C ALA A 110 -18.37 -6.03 3.14
N ARG A 111 -18.30 -5.21 2.09
CA ARG A 111 -17.03 -4.92 1.40
C ARG A 111 -16.05 -4.23 2.33
N ARG A 112 -16.52 -3.24 3.11
CA ARG A 112 -15.69 -2.51 4.07
C ARG A 112 -15.09 -3.47 5.11
N LEU A 113 -15.90 -4.33 5.72
CA LEU A 113 -15.44 -5.28 6.74
C LEU A 113 -14.41 -6.28 6.17
N ALA A 114 -14.60 -6.76 4.94
CA ALA A 114 -13.62 -7.64 4.29
C ALA A 114 -12.25 -6.94 4.07
N ILE A 115 -12.26 -5.65 3.72
CA ILE A 115 -11.03 -4.86 3.60
C ILE A 115 -10.41 -4.59 4.97
N GLU A 116 -11.23 -4.24 5.98
CA GLU A 116 -10.77 -3.99 7.35
C GLU A 116 -10.05 -5.22 7.93
N ASP A 117 -10.60 -6.43 7.74
CA ASP A 117 -9.97 -7.67 8.19
C ASP A 117 -8.56 -7.85 7.58
N ARG A 118 -8.39 -7.57 6.29
CA ARG A 118 -7.06 -7.64 5.64
C ARG A 118 -6.10 -6.57 6.13
N LEU A 119 -6.61 -5.36 6.40
CA LEU A 119 -5.80 -4.29 6.98
C LEU A 119 -5.39 -4.58 8.41
N GLU A 120 -6.26 -5.18 9.22
CA GLU A 120 -5.94 -5.62 10.59
C GLU A 120 -4.89 -6.72 10.61
N ASN A 121 -5.00 -7.71 9.71
CA ASN A 121 -3.99 -8.75 9.55
C ASN A 121 -2.64 -8.17 9.16
N LEU A 122 -2.62 -7.27 8.17
CA LEU A 122 -1.39 -6.58 7.77
C LEU A 122 -0.81 -5.74 8.93
N ASP A 123 -1.63 -4.93 9.59
CA ASP A 123 -1.19 -4.05 10.69
C ASP A 123 -0.60 -4.84 11.86
N SER A 124 -1.24 -5.95 12.22
CA SER A 124 -0.75 -6.86 13.26
C SER A 124 0.58 -7.47 12.87
N SER A 125 0.69 -8.01 11.65
CA SER A 125 1.94 -8.60 11.15
C SER A 125 3.08 -7.57 11.03
N MET A 126 2.78 -6.32 10.68
CA MET A 126 3.78 -5.25 10.62
C MET A 126 4.27 -4.81 12.00
N ALA A 127 3.53 -5.11 13.06
CA ALA A 127 3.93 -4.80 14.44
C ALA A 127 4.90 -5.84 15.02
N GLU A 128 4.98 -7.04 14.45
CA GLU A 128 5.85 -8.13 14.89
C GLU A 128 7.29 -7.93 14.38
N ASP A 129 8.30 -8.36 15.14
CA ASP A 129 9.73 -8.19 14.80
C ASP A 129 10.20 -9.12 13.64
N ASP A 130 9.28 -9.85 12.99
CA ASP A 130 9.57 -10.77 11.89
C ASP A 130 10.09 -10.05 10.63
N ASP A 131 10.78 -10.82 9.78
CA ASP A 131 11.39 -10.35 8.54
C ASP A 131 10.32 -9.89 7.54
N LEU A 132 10.20 -8.58 7.37
CA LEU A 132 9.34 -7.99 6.35
C LEU A 132 9.75 -8.45 4.95
N TYR A 133 8.77 -8.83 4.14
CA TYR A 133 8.95 -8.96 2.70
C TYR A 133 8.93 -7.57 2.07
N ILE A 134 10.04 -7.16 1.46
CA ILE A 134 10.17 -5.88 0.76
C ILE A 134 10.76 -6.08 -0.62
N GLU A 135 10.02 -5.62 -1.63
CA GLU A 135 10.49 -5.49 -3.01
C GLU A 135 10.45 -4.03 -3.44
N ASP A 136 11.58 -3.35 -3.37
CA ASP A 136 11.72 -1.95 -3.77
C ASP A 136 12.47 -1.84 -5.10
N TYR A 137 11.71 -1.66 -6.17
CA TYR A 137 12.24 -1.35 -7.51
C TYR A 137 12.09 0.14 -7.85
N SER A 138 11.87 0.99 -6.85
CA SER A 138 11.70 2.42 -7.05
C SER A 138 13.01 3.06 -7.51
N ALA A 139 12.93 3.95 -8.51
CA ALA A 139 14.12 4.59 -9.08
C ALA A 139 14.04 6.11 -9.01
N GLY A 140 15.15 6.72 -8.58
CA GLY A 140 15.40 8.17 -8.64
C GLY A 140 15.04 8.94 -7.38
N GLU A 141 15.69 10.09 -7.20
CA GLU A 141 15.56 10.98 -6.04
C GLU A 141 14.14 11.52 -5.85
N CYS A 142 13.31 11.56 -6.91
CA CYS A 142 11.94 12.05 -6.83
C CYS A 142 11.06 11.25 -5.85
N VAL A 143 11.40 9.97 -5.62
CA VAL A 143 10.73 9.10 -4.66
C VAL A 143 11.27 9.33 -3.23
N ASP A 144 12.51 9.79 -3.09
CA ASP A 144 13.21 10.02 -1.82
C ASP A 144 12.95 11.41 -1.22
N ILE A 145 12.52 12.38 -2.03
CA ILE A 145 12.25 13.74 -1.57
C ILE A 145 10.87 13.78 -0.91
N ALA A 146 10.70 14.51 0.18
CA ALA A 146 9.39 14.73 0.80
C ALA A 146 8.43 15.43 -0.20
N PRO A 147 7.10 15.23 -0.10
CA PRO A 147 6.17 16.02 -0.92
C PRO A 147 6.35 17.50 -0.54
N MET A 148 6.94 18.29 -1.44
CA MET A 148 6.95 19.75 -1.30
C MET A 148 5.51 20.18 -1.52
N GLY A 149 4.83 20.57 -0.44
CA GLY A 149 3.59 21.31 -0.59
C GLY A 149 3.93 22.58 -1.35
N ASP A 150 3.25 22.87 -2.46
CA ASP A 150 3.25 24.23 -2.95
C ASP A 150 2.73 25.09 -1.80
N PRO A 151 3.48 26.13 -1.35
CA PRO A 151 2.95 27.07 -0.39
C PRO A 151 1.81 27.82 -1.09
N SER A 152 0.58 27.38 -0.85
CA SER A 152 -0.65 28.07 -1.18
C SER A 152 -0.80 29.34 -0.37
#